data_AF-A0A380TZJ0-F1
#
_entry.id   AF-A0A380TZJ0-F1
#
_cell.length_a   1.000
_cell.length_b   1.000
_cell.length_c   1.000
_cell.angle_alpha   90.00
_cell.angle_beta   90.00
_cell.angle_gamma   90.00
#
_symmetry.space_group_name_H-M   'P 1'
#
loop_
_entity.id
_entity.type
_entity.pdbx_description
1 polymer ?
#
loop_
_entity_poly.entity_id
_entity_poly.type
_entity_poly.pdbx_seq_one_letter_code
_entity_poly.pdbx_strand_id
1 'polypeptide(L)'
;MKTTLFKQAVAFLRIFANKVLEVSHQLQHFFANGSFGIAVYPLLMHPIIRGSTRFIVILLAVLLSFIGVFYTLAEFVSALFSESSLITYARHTVLELLIPLGSVIDGKTNNFSPLYQVMDAVFSLQGLCFAVAYLAVILQLSRRKYWLLALIFATFFTIGMSLIPSSQAKITAGGLQNLGASLTYLFGNLAIIMAGIDIVKPQLVWLRRFSIQAGLIGVLCVLITIFFPNMLTPILERVAIYAIMIWEILAGLAMLKRK
;
A
#
# COMPACT_ATOMS: atom_id res chain seq x y z
N MET A 1 -5.25 34.96 -6.98
CA MET A 1 -4.04 34.12 -7.14
C MET A 1 -4.27 32.65 -6.75
N LYS A 2 -4.77 32.34 -5.53
CA LYS A 2 -5.05 30.94 -5.09
C LYS A 2 -6.06 30.18 -5.98
N THR A 3 -7.10 30.84 -6.46
CA THR A 3 -8.12 30.24 -7.36
C THR A 3 -7.59 29.91 -8.75
N THR A 4 -6.63 30.68 -9.26
CA THR A 4 -6.00 30.43 -10.56
C THR A 4 -5.07 29.22 -10.50
N LEU A 5 -4.25 29.13 -9.44
CA LEU A 5 -3.37 27.97 -9.20
C LEU A 5 -4.17 26.69 -9.00
N PHE A 6 -5.28 26.74 -8.25
CA PHE A 6 -6.15 25.57 -8.07
C PHE A 6 -6.75 25.09 -9.41
N LYS A 7 -7.25 26.02 -10.24
CA LYS A 7 -7.77 25.67 -11.58
C LYS A 7 -6.68 25.08 -12.48
N GLN A 8 -5.47 25.64 -12.45
CA GLN A 8 -4.33 25.11 -13.21
C GLN A 8 -3.93 23.71 -12.73
N ALA A 9 -3.88 23.47 -11.42
CA ALA A 9 -3.59 22.17 -10.85
C ALA A 9 -4.64 21.11 -11.25
N VAL A 10 -5.93 21.45 -11.17
CA VAL A 10 -7.02 20.55 -11.60
C VAL A 10 -6.94 20.26 -13.10
N ALA A 11 -6.65 21.27 -13.93
CA ALA A 11 -6.48 21.10 -15.37
C ALA A 11 -5.29 20.17 -15.67
N PHE A 12 -4.15 20.37 -15.01
CA PHE A 12 -2.97 19.51 -15.13
C PHE A 12 -3.29 18.07 -14.73
N LEU A 13 -3.91 17.85 -13.57
CA LEU A 13 -4.29 16.50 -13.10
C LEU A 13 -5.21 15.80 -14.09
N ARG A 14 -6.14 16.54 -14.71
CA ARG A 14 -7.03 16.00 -15.73
C ARG A 14 -6.29 15.58 -16.99
N ILE A 15 -5.37 16.42 -17.48
CA ILE A 15 -4.52 16.12 -18.64
C ILE A 15 -3.65 14.89 -18.35
N PHE A 16 -2.99 14.87 -17.20
CA PHE A 16 -2.15 13.77 -16.76
C PHE A 16 -2.93 12.46 -16.67
N ALA A 17 -4.08 12.46 -15.98
CA ALA A 17 -4.93 11.28 -15.85
C ALA A 17 -5.45 10.77 -17.21
N ASN A 18 -5.84 11.68 -18.11
CA ASN A 18 -6.26 11.32 -19.46
C ASN A 18 -5.09 10.69 -20.25
N LYS A 19 -3.88 11.22 -20.12
CA LYS A 19 -2.72 10.67 -20.81
C LYS A 19 -2.33 9.28 -20.29
N VAL A 20 -2.36 9.09 -18.97
CA VAL A 20 -2.16 7.78 -18.34
C VAL A 20 -3.22 6.77 -18.81
N LEU A 21 -4.48 7.20 -18.94
CA LEU A 21 -5.57 6.36 -19.43
C LEU A 21 -5.40 6.01 -20.93
N GLU A 22 -4.97 6.95 -21.75
CA GLU A 22 -4.63 6.72 -23.16
C GLU A 22 -3.52 5.66 -23.29
N VAL A 23 -2.41 5.82 -22.57
CA VAL A 23 -1.30 4.86 -22.56
C VAL A 23 -1.75 3.49 -22.04
N SER A 24 -2.56 3.48 -20.97
CA SER A 24 -3.14 2.26 -20.41
C SER A 24 -3.95 1.48 -21.46
N HIS A 25 -4.78 2.16 -22.25
CA HIS A 25 -5.56 1.55 -23.33
C HIS A 25 -4.67 1.05 -24.48
N GLN A 26 -3.65 1.81 -24.87
CA GLN A 26 -2.70 1.39 -25.90
C GLN A 26 -1.94 0.12 -25.49
N LEU A 27 -1.45 0.06 -24.25
CA LEU A 27 -0.81 -1.14 -23.70
C LEU A 27 -1.76 -2.33 -23.65
N GLN A 28 -2.99 -2.13 -23.18
CA GLN A 28 -3.99 -3.20 -23.15
C GLN A 28 -4.29 -3.74 -24.55
N HIS A 29 -4.40 -2.88 -25.56
CA HIS A 29 -4.58 -3.29 -26.94
C HIS A 29 -3.36 -4.06 -27.48
N PHE A 30 -2.14 -3.59 -27.19
CA PHE A 30 -0.90 -4.27 -27.57
C PHE A 30 -0.81 -5.69 -27.00
N PHE A 31 -1.16 -5.89 -25.73
CA PHE A 31 -1.12 -7.20 -25.08
C PHE A 31 -2.28 -8.12 -25.50
N ALA A 32 -3.47 -7.58 -25.78
CA ALA A 32 -4.64 -8.39 -26.13
C ALA A 32 -4.68 -8.76 -27.62
N ASN A 33 -4.47 -7.77 -28.50
CA ASN A 33 -4.71 -7.89 -29.94
C ASN A 33 -3.46 -7.57 -30.79
N GLY A 34 -2.37 -7.13 -30.16
CA GLY A 34 -1.12 -6.82 -30.85
C GLY A 34 -0.26 -8.06 -31.12
N SER A 35 0.91 -7.81 -31.71
CA SER A 35 1.91 -8.84 -32.03
C SER A 35 2.25 -9.75 -30.84
N PHE A 36 2.32 -9.18 -29.63
CA PHE A 36 2.57 -9.95 -28.41
C PHE A 36 1.45 -10.94 -28.10
N GLY A 37 0.19 -10.50 -28.15
CA GLY A 37 -0.96 -11.36 -27.88
C GLY A 37 -0.99 -12.55 -28.84
N ILE A 38 -0.82 -12.30 -30.13
CA ILE A 38 -0.85 -13.35 -31.16
C ILE A 38 0.27 -14.39 -30.95
N ALA A 39 1.48 -13.95 -30.61
CA ALA A 39 2.63 -14.84 -30.42
C ALA A 39 2.58 -15.64 -29.10
N VAL A 40 2.11 -15.03 -28.01
CA VAL A 40 2.24 -15.57 -26.64
C VAL A 40 0.96 -16.25 -26.16
N TYR A 41 -0.21 -15.86 -26.67
CA TYR A 41 -1.50 -16.38 -26.22
C TYR A 41 -1.68 -17.90 -26.42
N PRO A 42 -1.23 -18.52 -27.54
CA PRO A 42 -1.28 -19.97 -27.69
C PRO A 42 -0.48 -20.71 -26.61
N LEU A 43 0.66 -20.14 -26.21
CA LEU A 43 1.50 -20.68 -25.15
C LEU A 43 0.80 -20.58 -23.79
N LEU A 44 0.21 -19.42 -23.48
CA LEU A 44 -0.52 -19.18 -22.23
C LEU A 44 -1.79 -20.05 -22.06
N MET A 45 -2.39 -20.49 -23.16
CA MET A 45 -3.60 -21.33 -23.17
C MET A 45 -3.31 -22.83 -22.92
N HIS A 46 -2.04 -23.23 -22.85
CA HIS A 46 -1.69 -24.63 -22.58
C HIS A 46 -2.26 -25.08 -21.21
N PRO A 47 -2.85 -26.29 -21.10
CA PRO A 47 -3.52 -26.75 -19.88
C PRO A 47 -2.64 -26.67 -18.62
N ILE A 48 -1.35 -26.98 -18.77
CA ILE A 48 -0.34 -26.86 -17.70
C ILE A 48 -0.20 -25.41 -17.23
N ILE A 49 -0.05 -24.46 -18.16
CA ILE A 49 0.12 -23.05 -17.85
C ILE A 49 -1.16 -22.47 -17.22
N ARG A 50 -2.33 -22.91 -17.69
CA ARG A 50 -3.62 -22.52 -17.11
C ARG A 50 -3.81 -23.05 -15.69
N GLY A 51 -3.40 -24.29 -15.42
CA GLY A 51 -3.37 -24.88 -14.08
C GLY A 51 -2.42 -24.13 -13.14
N SER A 52 -1.18 -23.89 -13.60
CA SER A 52 -0.17 -23.11 -12.86
C SER A 52 -0.65 -21.69 -12.55
N THR A 53 -1.37 -21.04 -13.48
CA THR A 53 -1.91 -19.69 -13.26
C THR A 53 -2.91 -19.66 -12.12
N ARG A 54 -3.80 -20.66 -12.01
CA ARG A 54 -4.74 -20.76 -10.87
C ARG A 54 -4.01 -20.95 -9.56
N PHE A 55 -3.01 -21.83 -9.53
CA PHE A 55 -2.18 -22.04 -8.35
C PHE A 55 -1.44 -20.77 -7.91
N ILE A 56 -0.84 -20.04 -8.85
CA ILE A 56 -0.17 -18.76 -8.61
C ILE A 56 -1.15 -17.74 -8.00
N VAL A 57 -2.38 -17.66 -8.51
CA VAL A 57 -3.39 -16.74 -7.97
C VAL A 57 -3.77 -17.08 -6.54
N ILE A 58 -3.91 -18.38 -6.21
CA ILE A 58 -4.17 -18.83 -4.84
C ILE A 58 -2.98 -18.47 -3.94
N LEU A 59 -1.75 -18.76 -4.38
CA LEU A 59 -0.53 -18.43 -3.64
C LEU A 59 -0.45 -16.93 -3.36
N LEU A 60 -0.68 -16.09 -4.37
CA LEU A 60 -0.67 -14.63 -4.23
C LEU A 60 -1.77 -14.13 -3.31
N ALA A 61 -2.96 -14.74 -3.35
CA ALA A 61 -4.06 -14.38 -2.46
C ALA A 61 -3.76 -14.75 -1.00
N VAL A 62 -3.18 -15.92 -0.75
CA VAL A 62 -2.73 -16.34 0.58
C VAL A 62 -1.61 -15.44 1.07
N LEU A 63 -0.61 -15.15 0.23
CA LEU A 63 0.49 -14.26 0.56
C LEU A 63 -0.02 -12.86 0.92
N LEU A 64 -0.95 -12.31 0.14
CA LEU A 64 -1.57 -11.00 0.38
C LEU A 64 -2.29 -10.97 1.74
N SER A 65 -3.06 -12.00 2.07
CA SER A 65 -3.72 -12.05 3.39
C SER A 65 -2.72 -12.26 4.53
N PHE A 66 -1.68 -13.06 4.30
CA PHE A 66 -0.65 -13.34 5.29
C PHE A 66 0.15 -12.09 5.65
N ILE A 67 0.60 -11.29 4.67
CA ILE A 67 1.42 -10.10 4.93
C ILE A 67 0.66 -9.06 5.76
N GLY A 68 -0.62 -8.83 5.48
CA GLY A 68 -1.44 -7.90 6.26
C GLY A 68 -1.65 -8.36 7.71
N VAL A 69 -1.89 -9.67 7.93
CA VAL A 69 -1.98 -10.24 9.28
C VAL A 69 -0.62 -10.14 9.99
N PHE A 70 0.45 -10.51 9.30
CA PHE A 70 1.80 -10.52 9.85
C PHE A 70 2.24 -9.12 10.29
N TYR A 71 1.91 -8.08 9.52
CA TYR A 71 2.13 -6.69 9.92
C TYR A 71 1.47 -6.38 11.27
N THR A 72 0.17 -6.66 11.40
CA THR A 72 -0.59 -6.34 12.62
C THR A 72 -0.09 -7.11 13.84
N LEU A 73 0.31 -8.37 13.64
CA LEU A 73 0.86 -9.21 14.71
C LEU A 73 2.24 -8.73 15.13
N ALA A 74 3.10 -8.38 14.18
CA ALA A 74 4.42 -7.87 14.45
C ALA A 74 4.40 -6.52 15.18
N GLU A 75 3.50 -5.61 14.81
CA GLU A 75 3.29 -4.37 15.55
C GLU A 75 2.80 -4.67 16.96
N PHE A 76 1.84 -5.58 17.12
CA PHE A 76 1.32 -5.97 18.43
C PHE A 76 2.39 -6.55 19.34
N VAL A 77 3.21 -7.47 18.83
CA VAL A 77 4.35 -8.02 19.57
C VAL A 77 5.34 -6.91 19.90
N SER A 78 5.74 -6.09 18.93
CA SER A 78 6.70 -5.00 19.17
C SER A 78 6.18 -3.98 20.21
N ALA A 79 4.88 -3.68 20.19
CA ALA A 79 4.23 -2.83 21.18
C ALA A 79 4.20 -3.49 22.57
N LEU A 80 3.88 -4.78 22.69
CA LEU A 80 3.85 -5.47 23.97
C LEU A 80 5.21 -5.47 24.68
N PHE A 81 6.30 -5.59 23.92
CA PHE A 81 7.66 -5.58 24.45
C PHE A 81 8.25 -4.17 24.60
N SER A 82 7.56 -3.12 24.13
CA SER A 82 7.97 -1.72 24.36
C SER A 82 7.78 -1.31 25.82
N GLU A 83 8.54 -0.34 26.31
CA GLU A 83 8.43 0.15 27.69
C GLU A 83 7.02 0.67 28.03
N SER A 84 6.30 1.23 27.04
CA SER A 84 4.92 1.73 27.21
C SER A 84 3.84 0.67 26.95
N SER A 85 4.21 -0.57 26.59
CA SER A 85 3.30 -1.68 26.31
C SER A 85 2.13 -1.26 25.38
N LEU A 86 0.87 -1.47 25.77
CA LEU A 86 -0.31 -1.11 24.96
C LEU A 86 -0.56 0.41 24.85
N ILE A 87 0.03 1.24 25.71
CA ILE A 87 -0.12 2.71 25.65
C ILE A 87 0.59 3.27 24.40
N THR A 88 1.53 2.51 23.83
CA THR A 88 2.21 2.75 22.57
C THR A 88 1.27 3.12 21.43
N TYR A 89 0.11 2.46 21.34
CA TYR A 89 -0.88 2.73 20.31
C TYR A 89 -1.43 4.15 20.33
N ALA A 90 -1.46 4.80 21.50
CA ALA A 90 -1.98 6.14 21.67
C ALA A 90 -0.89 7.23 21.68
N ARG A 91 0.32 6.90 22.16
CA ARG A 91 1.35 7.92 22.47
C ARG A 91 2.55 7.94 21.52
N HIS A 92 2.82 6.84 20.82
CA HIS A 92 4.04 6.68 20.04
C HIS A 92 3.70 6.30 18.60
N THR A 93 4.32 6.97 17.63
CA THR A 93 4.12 6.66 16.22
C THR A 93 4.61 5.26 15.87
N VAL A 94 4.16 4.73 14.74
CA VAL A 94 4.71 3.44 14.25
C VAL A 94 6.19 3.60 13.92
N LEU A 95 6.60 4.76 13.42
CA LEU A 95 8.00 5.03 13.06
C LEU A 95 8.93 4.98 14.27
N GLU A 96 8.47 5.37 15.46
CA GLU A 96 9.22 5.23 16.71
C GLU A 96 9.50 3.76 17.08
N LEU A 97 8.63 2.84 16.71
CA LEU A 97 8.88 1.40 16.87
C LEU A 97 9.93 0.85 15.90
N LEU A 98 10.28 1.60 14.85
CA LEU A 98 11.32 1.18 13.91
C LEU A 98 12.70 1.66 14.33
N ILE A 99 12.80 2.55 15.31
CA ILE A 99 14.08 3.16 15.64
C ILE A 99 14.87 2.24 16.58
N PRO A 100 16.17 1.97 16.33
CA PRO A 100 16.99 1.14 17.21
C PRO A 100 17.10 1.67 18.65
N LEU A 101 17.20 0.76 19.61
CA LEU A 101 17.50 1.09 21.01
C LEU A 101 18.82 1.87 21.12
N GLY A 102 18.83 2.92 21.94
CA GLY A 102 19.99 3.75 22.22
C GLY A 102 20.31 4.79 21.14
N SER A 103 19.56 4.84 20.03
CA SER A 103 19.73 5.91 19.03
C SER A 103 19.29 7.26 19.60
N VAL A 104 19.95 8.35 19.23
CA VAL A 104 19.58 9.70 19.67
C VAL A 104 18.77 10.40 18.58
N ILE A 105 17.54 10.80 18.90
CA ILE A 105 16.66 11.59 18.03
C ILE A 105 16.31 12.87 18.76
N ASP A 106 16.54 14.02 18.12
CA ASP A 106 16.27 15.34 18.69
C ASP A 106 16.84 15.52 20.11
N GLY A 107 18.03 14.94 20.35
CA GLY A 107 18.73 15.01 21.64
C GLY A 107 18.22 14.05 22.72
N LYS A 108 17.25 13.19 22.43
CA LYS A 108 16.74 12.17 23.35
C LYS A 108 17.16 10.76 22.92
N THR A 109 17.61 9.95 23.86
CA THR A 109 17.92 8.54 23.62
C THR A 109 16.63 7.74 23.50
N ASN A 110 16.52 6.95 22.44
CA ASN A 110 15.41 6.05 22.21
C ASN A 110 15.54 4.80 23.08
N ASN A 111 14.69 4.67 24.10
CA ASN A 111 14.59 3.46 24.93
C ASN A 111 13.36 2.60 24.57
N PHE A 112 12.69 2.94 23.48
CA PHE A 112 11.30 2.53 23.28
C PHE A 112 11.12 1.22 22.49
N SER A 113 12.04 0.90 21.55
CA SER A 113 11.84 -0.21 20.62
C SER A 113 12.88 -1.33 20.74
N PRO A 114 12.72 -2.26 21.69
CA PRO A 114 13.61 -3.41 21.81
C PRO A 114 13.52 -4.39 20.64
N LEU A 115 12.41 -4.38 19.90
CA LEU A 115 12.16 -5.26 18.76
C LEU A 115 12.12 -4.50 17.42
N TYR A 116 12.88 -3.42 17.27
CA TYR A 116 12.90 -2.61 16.04
C TYR A 116 13.14 -3.45 14.76
N GLN A 117 13.98 -4.48 14.85
CA GLN A 117 14.28 -5.40 13.75
C GLN A 117 13.05 -6.15 13.23
N VAL A 118 12.08 -6.44 14.12
CA VAL A 118 10.82 -7.10 13.74
C VAL A 118 9.99 -6.17 12.87
N MET A 119 9.89 -4.90 13.25
CA MET A 119 9.20 -3.89 12.46
C MET A 119 9.91 -3.64 11.13
N ASP A 120 11.24 -3.58 11.12
CA ASP A 120 12.02 -3.43 9.87
C ASP A 120 11.83 -4.56 8.88
N ALA A 121 11.87 -5.79 9.37
CA ALA A 121 11.66 -6.97 8.55
C ALA A 121 10.26 -6.96 7.93
N VAL A 122 9.25 -6.56 8.70
CA VAL A 122 7.88 -6.44 8.23
C VAL A 122 7.72 -5.34 7.19
N PHE A 123 8.27 -4.15 7.42
CA PHE A 123 8.20 -3.05 6.45
C PHE A 123 8.90 -3.43 5.14
N SER A 124 10.05 -4.09 5.23
CA SER A 124 10.79 -4.59 4.06
C SER A 124 10.00 -5.66 3.30
N LEU A 125 9.41 -6.63 4.02
CA LEU A 125 8.60 -7.69 3.43
C LEU A 125 7.34 -7.11 2.75
N GLN A 126 6.69 -6.15 3.39
CA GLN A 126 5.52 -5.48 2.84
C GLN A 126 5.88 -4.72 1.55
N GLY A 127 6.99 -3.99 1.54
CA GLY A 127 7.50 -3.31 0.35
C GLY A 127 7.69 -4.30 -0.81
N LEU A 128 8.37 -5.42 -0.57
CA LEU A 128 8.63 -6.42 -1.61
C LEU A 128 7.35 -7.07 -2.16
N CYS A 129 6.38 -7.36 -1.29
CA CYS A 129 5.20 -8.13 -1.67
C CYS A 129 4.05 -7.28 -2.23
N PHE A 130 3.91 -6.02 -1.80
CA PHE A 130 2.68 -5.25 -2.06
C PHE A 130 2.41 -5.03 -3.55
N ALA A 131 3.38 -4.56 -4.33
CA ALA A 131 3.16 -4.29 -5.76
C ALA A 131 2.71 -5.55 -6.52
N VAL A 132 3.31 -6.70 -6.23
CA VAL A 132 2.98 -7.98 -6.85
C VAL A 132 1.57 -8.43 -6.44
N ALA A 133 1.27 -8.35 -5.15
CA ALA A 133 -0.01 -8.77 -4.60
C ALA A 133 -1.16 -7.85 -5.07
N TYR A 134 -0.89 -6.55 -5.18
CA TYR A 134 -1.82 -5.56 -5.71
C TYR A 134 -2.07 -5.76 -7.21
N LEU A 135 -1.04 -6.08 -8.00
CA LEU A 135 -1.20 -6.46 -9.40
C LEU A 135 -2.12 -7.68 -9.54
N ALA A 136 -1.98 -8.67 -8.65
CA ALA A 136 -2.85 -9.85 -8.63
C ALA A 136 -4.33 -9.46 -8.42
N VAL A 137 -4.60 -8.53 -7.50
CA VAL A 137 -5.95 -8.00 -7.26
C VAL A 137 -6.51 -7.31 -8.51
N ILE A 138 -5.73 -6.43 -9.16
CA ILE A 138 -6.15 -5.76 -10.39
C ILE A 138 -6.45 -6.77 -11.49
N LEU A 139 -5.54 -7.71 -11.72
CA LEU A 139 -5.69 -8.70 -12.79
C LEU A 139 -6.92 -9.57 -12.59
N GLN A 140 -7.30 -9.87 -11.34
CA GLN A 140 -8.38 -10.80 -11.04
C GLN A 140 -9.73 -10.14 -10.78
N LEU A 141 -9.77 -8.99 -10.13
CA LEU A 141 -11.01 -8.41 -9.59
C LEU A 141 -11.47 -7.14 -10.32
N SER A 142 -10.57 -6.48 -11.06
CA SER A 142 -10.82 -5.18 -11.69
C SER A 142 -11.14 -5.27 -13.18
N ARG A 143 -11.84 -4.24 -13.71
CA ARG A 143 -12.01 -4.01 -15.16
C ARG A 143 -10.75 -3.45 -15.85
N ARG A 144 -9.69 -3.21 -15.09
CA ARG A 144 -8.38 -2.70 -15.52
C ARG A 144 -8.48 -1.36 -16.24
N LYS A 145 -9.43 -0.49 -15.87
CA LYS A 145 -9.57 0.81 -16.52
C LYS A 145 -8.44 1.75 -16.07
N TYR A 146 -8.13 1.74 -14.78
CA TYR A 146 -7.12 2.61 -14.18
C TYR A 146 -5.90 1.85 -13.67
N TRP A 147 -5.63 0.66 -14.24
CA TRP A 147 -4.61 -0.26 -13.74
C TRP A 147 -3.21 0.34 -13.69
N LEU A 148 -2.84 1.17 -14.67
CA LEU A 148 -1.52 1.79 -14.72
C LEU A 148 -1.33 2.84 -13.62
N LEU A 149 -2.35 3.68 -13.38
CA LEU A 149 -2.32 4.67 -12.30
C LEU A 149 -2.29 3.97 -10.93
N ALA A 150 -3.10 2.93 -10.79
CA ALA A 150 -3.14 2.09 -9.61
C ALA A 150 -1.79 1.41 -9.34
N LEU A 151 -1.11 0.94 -10.39
CA LEU A 151 0.23 0.36 -10.31
C LEU A 151 1.28 1.41 -9.88
N ILE A 152 1.21 2.63 -10.42
CA ILE A 152 2.09 3.73 -10.00
C ILE A 152 1.94 3.99 -8.49
N PHE A 153 0.71 4.03 -7.97
CA PHE A 153 0.48 4.19 -6.54
C PHE A 153 1.03 3.01 -5.72
N ALA A 154 0.82 1.77 -6.17
CA ALA A 154 1.38 0.59 -5.51
C ALA A 154 2.92 0.58 -5.52
N THR A 155 3.54 1.10 -6.58
CA THR A 155 5.00 1.26 -6.66
C THR A 155 5.50 2.32 -5.68
N PHE A 156 4.82 3.48 -5.57
CA PHE A 156 5.18 4.47 -4.56
C PHE A 156 5.02 3.95 -3.14
N PHE A 157 3.98 3.16 -2.86
CA PHE A 157 3.83 2.46 -1.59
C PHE A 157 5.01 1.53 -1.32
N THR A 158 5.39 0.71 -2.30
CA THR A 158 6.51 -0.23 -2.21
C THR A 158 7.84 0.48 -1.93
N ILE A 159 8.10 1.58 -2.64
CA ILE A 159 9.26 2.44 -2.41
C ILE A 159 9.22 3.01 -1.00
N GLY A 160 8.07 3.53 -0.57
CA GLY A 160 7.89 4.08 0.78
C GLY A 160 8.23 3.06 1.87
N MET A 161 7.63 1.87 1.81
CA MET A 161 7.86 0.80 2.78
C MET A 161 9.31 0.32 2.82
N SER A 162 10.01 0.35 1.67
CA SER A 162 11.42 -0.03 1.58
C SER A 162 12.35 1.08 2.09
N LEU A 163 11.96 2.35 1.92
CA LEU A 163 12.76 3.50 2.37
C LEU A 163 12.82 3.60 3.90
N ILE A 164 11.73 3.28 4.59
CA ILE A 164 11.62 3.46 6.05
C ILE A 164 12.73 2.67 6.80
N PRO A 165 12.90 1.34 6.62
CA PRO A 165 13.99 0.61 7.28
C PRO A 165 15.38 1.07 6.81
N SER A 166 15.54 1.37 5.52
CA SER A 166 16.84 1.78 4.95
C SER A 166 17.37 3.10 5.54
N SER A 167 16.48 3.95 6.05
CA SER A 167 16.80 5.28 6.56
C SER A 167 17.42 5.29 7.96
N GLN A 168 17.37 4.17 8.68
CA GLN A 168 17.89 4.04 10.05
C GLN A 168 19.41 3.95 10.13
N ALA A 169 20.07 3.58 9.02
CA ALA A 169 21.49 3.24 9.02
C ALA A 169 22.42 4.46 9.21
N LYS A 170 21.94 5.71 9.13
CA LYS A 170 22.79 6.92 9.24
C LYS A 170 22.02 8.11 9.83
N ILE A 171 22.78 9.02 10.44
CA ILE A 171 22.50 10.31 11.13
C ILE A 171 21.41 11.23 10.50
N THR A 172 20.82 10.88 9.36
CA THR A 172 19.70 11.54 8.69
C THR A 172 18.31 10.95 9.01
N ALA A 173 18.17 10.29 10.17
CA ALA A 173 17.03 9.44 10.54
C ALA A 173 15.63 10.07 10.38
N GLY A 174 15.48 11.39 10.38
CA GLY A 174 14.17 12.03 10.21
C GLY A 174 13.69 12.18 8.76
N GLY A 175 14.55 12.68 7.86
CA GLY A 175 14.09 13.18 6.56
C GLY A 175 13.63 12.08 5.59
N LEU A 176 14.46 11.05 5.43
CA LEU A 176 14.17 9.96 4.49
C LEU A 176 13.10 8.99 5.04
N GLN A 177 13.08 8.78 6.36
CA GLN A 177 12.06 7.99 7.04
C GLN A 177 10.68 8.64 6.87
N ASN A 178 10.58 9.95 7.09
CA ASN A 178 9.34 10.69 6.93
C ASN A 178 8.86 10.74 5.46
N LEU A 179 9.80 10.82 4.51
CA LEU A 179 9.46 10.68 3.09
C LEU A 179 8.89 9.29 2.81
N GLY A 180 9.54 8.23 3.31
CA GLY A 180 9.07 6.86 3.17
C GLY A 180 7.68 6.64 3.79
N ALA A 181 7.44 7.20 4.97
CA ALA A 181 6.14 7.18 5.65
C ALA A 181 5.06 7.90 4.84
N SER A 182 5.38 9.10 4.33
CA SER A 182 4.46 9.89 3.50
C SER A 182 4.08 9.14 2.22
N LEU A 183 5.08 8.53 1.55
CA LEU A 183 4.84 7.72 0.36
C LEU A 183 3.96 6.51 0.66
N THR A 184 4.28 5.78 1.72
CA THR A 184 3.53 4.61 2.18
C THR A 184 2.08 4.96 2.46
N TYR A 185 1.84 5.87 3.40
CA TYR A 185 0.49 6.10 3.89
C TYR A 185 -0.39 6.76 2.83
N LEU A 186 0.14 7.72 2.05
CA LEU A 186 -0.64 8.39 1.03
C LEU A 186 -0.93 7.47 -0.16
N PHE A 187 0.12 6.90 -0.77
CA PHE A 187 -0.06 6.14 -2.01
C PHE A 187 -0.66 4.76 -1.79
N GLY A 188 -0.48 4.15 -0.61
CA GLY A 188 -1.20 2.92 -0.26
C GLY A 188 -2.71 3.15 -0.18
N ASN A 189 -3.15 4.25 0.47
CA ASN A 189 -4.57 4.58 0.54
C ASN A 189 -5.14 4.99 -0.82
N LEU A 190 -4.38 5.72 -1.65
CA LEU A 190 -4.78 6.00 -3.02
C LEU A 190 -4.88 4.73 -3.87
N ALA A 191 -3.96 3.77 -3.69
CA ALA A 191 -4.01 2.49 -4.38
C ALA A 191 -5.32 1.76 -4.04
N ILE A 192 -5.67 1.57 -2.76
CA ILE A 192 -6.91 0.86 -2.41
C ILE A 192 -8.16 1.58 -2.92
N ILE A 193 -8.20 2.93 -2.94
CA ILE A 193 -9.30 3.68 -3.58
C ILE A 193 -9.41 3.30 -5.06
N MET A 194 -8.28 3.32 -5.77
CA MET A 194 -8.25 2.98 -7.19
C MET A 194 -8.72 1.55 -7.42
N ALA A 195 -8.28 0.58 -6.63
CA ALA A 195 -8.79 -0.78 -6.71
C ALA A 195 -10.31 -0.83 -6.48
N GLY A 196 -10.84 -0.09 -5.51
CA GLY A 196 -12.27 0.02 -5.23
C GLY A 196 -13.09 0.55 -6.41
N ILE A 197 -12.62 1.61 -7.08
CA ILE A 197 -13.26 2.20 -8.27
C ILE A 197 -13.32 1.17 -9.41
N ASP A 198 -12.28 0.35 -9.52
CA ASP A 198 -12.06 -0.58 -10.61
C ASP A 198 -12.74 -1.95 -10.40
N ILE A 199 -13.11 -2.31 -9.17
CA ILE A 199 -13.90 -3.50 -8.83
C ILE A 199 -15.35 -3.29 -9.31
N VAL A 200 -15.82 -4.16 -10.21
CA VAL A 200 -17.20 -4.06 -10.73
C VAL A 200 -18.01 -5.35 -10.63
N LYS A 201 -17.46 -6.39 -10.01
CA LYS A 201 -18.21 -7.63 -9.80
C LYS A 201 -19.31 -7.41 -8.75
N PRO A 202 -20.59 -7.75 -9.03
CA PRO A 202 -21.69 -7.55 -8.09
C PRO A 202 -21.46 -8.22 -6.73
N GLN A 203 -20.86 -9.41 -6.72
CA GLN A 203 -20.53 -10.15 -5.50
C GLN A 203 -19.46 -9.49 -4.61
N LEU A 204 -18.76 -8.46 -5.13
CA LEU A 204 -17.67 -7.76 -4.44
C LEU A 204 -18.01 -6.28 -4.14
N VAL A 205 -19.30 -5.91 -4.18
CA VAL A 205 -19.74 -4.54 -3.86
C VAL A 205 -19.32 -4.13 -2.44
N TRP A 206 -19.31 -5.07 -1.50
CA TRP A 206 -18.83 -4.83 -0.12
C TRP A 206 -17.35 -4.43 -0.11
N LEU A 207 -16.48 -5.16 -0.83
CA LEU A 207 -15.05 -4.88 -0.93
C LEU A 207 -14.82 -3.54 -1.63
N ARG A 208 -15.57 -3.25 -2.69
CA ARG A 208 -15.55 -1.94 -3.36
C ARG A 208 -15.85 -0.79 -2.40
N ARG A 209 -16.95 -0.89 -1.63
CA ARG A 209 -17.34 0.15 -0.67
C ARG A 209 -16.27 0.34 0.41
N PHE A 210 -15.79 -0.77 0.98
CA PHE A 210 -14.72 -0.74 1.97
C PHE A 210 -13.45 -0.07 1.42
N SER A 211 -12.99 -0.47 0.23
CA SER A 211 -11.78 0.06 -0.40
C SER A 211 -11.82 1.58 -0.58
N ILE A 212 -12.98 2.11 -1.03
CA ILE A 212 -13.17 3.55 -1.23
C ILE A 212 -13.26 4.27 0.11
N GLN A 213 -14.07 3.76 1.05
CA GLN A 213 -14.28 4.41 2.35
C GLN A 213 -13.00 4.40 3.19
N ALA A 214 -12.38 3.23 3.37
CA ALA A 214 -11.16 3.07 4.15
C ALA A 214 -10.01 3.92 3.57
N GLY A 215 -9.84 3.89 2.23
CA GLY A 215 -8.83 4.70 1.58
C GLY A 215 -9.07 6.21 1.70
N LEU A 216 -10.32 6.68 1.60
CA LEU A 216 -10.63 8.09 1.82
C LEU A 216 -10.34 8.52 3.26
N ILE A 217 -10.72 7.70 4.24
CA ILE A 217 -10.40 7.95 5.66
C ILE A 217 -8.89 7.99 5.86
N GLY A 218 -8.15 7.02 5.30
CA GLY A 218 -6.70 6.99 5.40
C GLY A 218 -6.02 8.20 4.75
N VAL A 219 -6.45 8.63 3.56
CA VAL A 219 -5.96 9.86 2.93
C VAL A 219 -6.22 11.08 3.83
N LEU A 220 -7.42 11.20 4.41
CA LEU A 220 -7.75 12.29 5.33
C LEU A 220 -6.85 12.28 6.57
N CYS A 221 -6.64 11.11 7.18
CA CYS A 221 -5.72 10.95 8.31
C CYS A 221 -4.31 11.42 7.94
N VAL A 222 -3.78 11.01 6.78
CA VAL A 222 -2.44 11.40 6.31
C VAL A 222 -2.33 12.90 6.05
N LEU A 223 -3.35 13.51 5.45
CA LEU A 223 -3.35 14.95 5.21
C LEU A 223 -3.35 15.72 6.54
N ILE A 224 -4.13 15.25 7.53
CA ILE A 224 -4.14 15.85 8.87
C ILE A 224 -2.76 15.72 9.52
N THR A 225 -2.11 14.55 9.46
CA THR A 225 -0.79 14.37 10.08
C THR A 225 0.31 15.20 9.42
N ILE A 226 0.25 15.41 8.09
CA ILE A 226 1.21 16.24 7.35
C ILE A 226 1.04 17.73 7.66
N PHE A 227 -0.20 18.23 7.67
CA PHE A 227 -0.46 19.67 7.80
C PHE A 227 -0.67 20.15 9.25
N PHE A 228 -1.13 19.26 10.13
CA PHE A 228 -1.51 19.58 11.51
C PHE A 228 -1.05 18.49 12.49
N PRO A 229 0.27 18.21 12.60
CA PRO A 229 0.79 17.22 13.53
C PRO A 229 0.40 17.58 14.96
N ASN A 230 -0.21 16.64 15.68
CA ASN A 230 -0.74 16.85 17.03
C ASN A 230 -0.69 15.54 17.86
N MET A 231 -1.27 15.57 19.06
CA MET A 231 -1.30 14.40 19.95
C MET A 231 -2.02 13.17 19.38
N LEU A 232 -2.85 13.33 18.34
CA LEU A 232 -3.56 12.25 17.65
C LEU A 232 -2.76 11.66 16.50
N THR A 233 -1.61 12.23 16.12
CA THR A 233 -0.77 11.71 15.03
C THR A 233 -0.51 10.19 15.14
N PRO A 234 -0.14 9.63 16.31
CA PRO A 234 0.06 8.18 16.45
C PRO A 234 -1.16 7.33 16.09
N ILE A 235 -2.37 7.85 16.35
CA ILE A 235 -3.63 7.16 16.05
C ILE A 235 -3.96 7.32 14.57
N LEU A 236 -3.80 8.53 14.02
CA LEU A 236 -4.11 8.83 12.62
C LEU A 236 -3.21 8.06 11.66
N GLU A 237 -1.91 7.95 11.93
CA GLU A 237 -0.99 7.12 11.14
C GLU A 237 -1.42 5.65 11.15
N ARG A 238 -1.82 5.13 12.32
CA ARG A 238 -2.31 3.75 12.44
C ARG A 238 -3.60 3.52 11.69
N VAL A 239 -4.56 4.44 11.76
CA VAL A 239 -5.79 4.36 10.96
C VAL A 239 -5.45 4.32 9.47
N ALA A 240 -4.50 5.15 9.02
CA ALA A 240 -4.07 5.17 7.62
C ALA A 240 -3.41 3.87 7.17
N ILE A 241 -2.52 3.28 7.96
CA ILE A 241 -1.86 2.01 7.58
C ILE A 241 -2.79 0.80 7.78
N TYR A 242 -3.62 0.76 8.83
CA TYR A 242 -4.59 -0.33 9.05
C TYR A 242 -5.66 -0.39 7.98
N ALA A 243 -6.07 0.75 7.41
CA ALA A 243 -6.93 0.75 6.23
C ALA A 243 -6.35 -0.09 5.10
N ILE A 244 -5.02 -0.01 4.88
CA ILE A 244 -4.31 -0.77 3.87
C ILE A 244 -4.18 -2.24 4.29
N MET A 245 -3.68 -2.52 5.50
CA MET A 245 -3.47 -3.90 5.95
C MET A 245 -4.77 -4.72 6.01
N ILE A 246 -5.85 -4.12 6.51
CA ILE A 246 -7.17 -4.76 6.53
C ILE A 246 -7.66 -4.97 5.09
N TRP A 247 -7.46 -3.99 4.21
CA TRP A 247 -7.82 -4.14 2.80
C TRP A 247 -7.10 -5.31 2.13
N GLU A 248 -5.81 -5.51 2.39
CA GLU A 248 -5.05 -6.63 1.83
C GLU A 248 -5.61 -7.99 2.28
N ILE A 249 -5.90 -8.11 3.58
CA ILE A 249 -6.53 -9.31 4.14
C ILE A 249 -7.85 -9.58 3.41
N LEU A 250 -8.72 -8.58 3.31
CA LEU A 250 -10.03 -8.71 2.68
C LEU A 250 -9.93 -8.98 1.16
N ALA A 251 -8.99 -8.36 0.47
CA ALA A 251 -8.76 -8.55 -0.95
C ALA A 251 -8.24 -9.97 -1.25
N GLY A 252 -7.30 -10.49 -0.44
CA GLY A 252 -6.82 -11.87 -0.55
C GLY A 252 -7.93 -12.89 -0.31
N LEU A 253 -8.74 -12.69 0.75
CA LEU A 253 -9.91 -13.54 1.02
C LEU A 253 -10.96 -13.47 -0.11
N ALA A 254 -11.18 -12.30 -0.71
CA ALA A 254 -12.08 -12.13 -1.84
C ALA A 254 -11.56 -12.84 -3.11
N MET A 255 -10.24 -12.89 -3.31
CA MET A 255 -9.62 -13.66 -4.40
C MET A 255 -9.79 -15.18 -4.18
N LEU A 256 -9.64 -15.67 -2.95
CA LEU A 256 -9.82 -17.10 -2.61
C LEU A 256 -11.27 -17.57 -2.76
N LYS A 257 -12.25 -16.72 -2.44
CA LYS A 257 -13.67 -17.03 -2.57
C LYS A 257 -14.17 -17.03 -4.02
N ARG A 258 -13.35 -16.62 -4.98
CA ARG A 258 -13.71 -16.59 -6.39
C ARG A 258 -13.69 -18.00 -6.97
N LYS A 259 -14.87 -18.63 -7.05
CA LYS A 259 -15.11 -19.78 -7.94
C LYS A 259 -15.10 -19.33 -9.41
#